data_AF-A0A9W7XYG7-F1
#
_entry.id   AF-A0A9W7XYG7-F1
#
_cell.length_a   1.000
_cell.length_b   1.000
_cell.length_c   1.000
_cell.angle_alpha   90.00
_cell.angle_beta   90.00
_cell.angle_gamma   90.00
#
_symmetry.space_group_name_H-M   'P 1'
#
loop_
_entity.id
_entity.type
_entity.pdbx_description
1 polymer ?
#
loop_
_entity_poly.entity_id
_entity_poly.type
_entity_poly.pdbx_seq_one_letter_code
_entity_poly.pdbx_strand_id
1 'polypeptide(L)'
;MNLFPQLRPWRLVRTATTRAMSSSGSSNNSTRRSEQTTSPAPDPRMLLPGQLLIGAPHAVSNIRPLRLSIPFDETPAERTYREQRQAAAHQDHVFWLANNTQFEQGKQAFEQQVRTQRGECTLDDLSVYYRRYQEESFERHVEYNRQVWRRNLAMVWPGVRAWWQEVWRRRARRRMAMAGLAGLGTFYGREGRGDVRRAPEGSVERGRSGNASAAVNASTPIADVDRRAEKIKSYY
;
A
#
# COMPACT_ATOMS: atom_id res chain seq x y z
N MET A 1 -42.74 7.69 1.50
CA MET A 1 -41.57 7.44 0.62
C MET A 1 -40.36 7.24 1.52
N ASN A 2 -39.99 5.98 1.75
CA ASN A 2 -38.86 5.60 2.60
C ASN A 2 -37.63 5.36 1.71
N LEU A 3 -36.63 6.25 1.80
CA LEU A 3 -35.37 6.19 1.05
C LEU A 3 -34.21 5.98 2.01
N PHE A 4 -34.12 4.79 2.60
CA PHE A 4 -32.90 4.26 3.20
C PHE A 4 -32.83 2.76 2.91
N PRO A 5 -31.88 2.29 2.08
CA PRO A 5 -31.65 0.86 1.94
C PRO A 5 -31.05 0.31 3.24
N GLN A 6 -31.75 -0.65 3.83
CA GLN A 6 -31.31 -1.42 5.00
C GLN A 6 -29.92 -2.03 4.74
N LEU A 7 -28.92 -1.58 5.49
CA LEU A 7 -27.59 -2.17 5.48
C LEU A 7 -27.67 -3.58 6.08
N ARG A 8 -27.41 -4.61 5.26
CA ARG A 8 -27.33 -6.00 5.71
C ARG A 8 -26.11 -6.19 6.62
N PRO A 9 -26.24 -6.96 7.73
CA PRO A 9 -25.08 -7.31 8.55
C PRO A 9 -24.09 -8.17 7.74
N TRP A 10 -22.81 -7.85 7.86
CA TRP A 10 -21.71 -8.65 7.33
C TRP A 10 -21.74 -10.04 7.97
N ARG A 11 -22.05 -11.08 7.18
CA ARG A 11 -21.85 -12.47 7.59
C ARG A 11 -20.34 -12.74 7.57
N LEU A 12 -19.75 -13.00 8.73
CA LEU A 12 -18.40 -13.55 8.82
C LEU A 12 -18.37 -14.91 8.12
N VAL A 13 -17.52 -15.04 7.10
CA VAL A 13 -17.10 -16.32 6.55
C VAL A 13 -16.26 -17.01 7.63
N ARG A 14 -16.79 -18.10 8.20
CA ARG A 14 -16.05 -18.98 9.10
C ARG A 14 -15.04 -19.77 8.26
N THR A 15 -13.75 -19.47 8.35
CA THR A 15 -12.72 -20.41 7.91
C THR A 15 -12.54 -21.45 9.01
N ALA A 16 -13.12 -22.63 8.82
CA ALA A 16 -12.80 -23.80 9.61
C ALA A 16 -11.43 -24.32 9.17
N THR A 17 -10.39 -24.02 9.95
CA THR A 17 -9.11 -24.73 9.84
C THR A 17 -9.15 -25.89 10.82
N THR A 18 -9.42 -27.09 10.31
CA THR A 18 -9.17 -28.34 11.02
C THR A 18 -7.66 -28.50 11.18
N ARG A 19 -7.14 -28.33 12.40
CA ARG A 19 -5.77 -28.70 12.74
C ARG A 19 -5.82 -29.99 13.56
N ALA A 20 -5.42 -31.09 12.92
CA ALA A 20 -5.18 -32.36 13.58
C ALA A 20 -4.07 -32.20 14.63
N MET A 21 -4.33 -32.74 15.82
CA MET A 21 -3.37 -32.82 16.92
C MET A 21 -2.43 -33.98 16.65
N SER A 22 -1.13 -33.74 16.72
CA SER A 22 -0.12 -34.79 16.87
C SER A 22 0.87 -34.31 17.92
N SER A 23 0.74 -34.92 19.09
CA SER A 23 1.64 -34.83 20.23
C SER A 23 2.97 -35.48 19.90
N SER A 24 4.10 -34.81 20.17
CA SER A 24 5.38 -35.41 20.57
C SER A 24 6.42 -34.33 20.85
N GLY A 25 7.10 -34.45 22.00
CA GLY A 25 8.51 -34.06 22.09
C GLY A 25 8.82 -32.66 22.60
N SER A 26 8.97 -32.56 23.91
CA SER A 26 9.71 -31.51 24.61
C SER A 26 11.15 -31.40 24.09
N SER A 27 11.59 -30.19 23.75
CA SER A 27 13.00 -29.80 23.92
C SER A 27 13.14 -28.28 24.01
N ASN A 28 13.75 -27.88 25.12
CA ASN A 28 14.12 -26.54 25.48
C ASN A 28 14.91 -25.86 24.36
N ASN A 29 14.55 -24.62 24.03
CA ASN A 29 15.54 -23.71 23.46
C ASN A 29 15.45 -22.35 24.16
N SER A 30 16.35 -22.17 25.10
CA SER A 30 16.65 -20.88 25.69
C SER A 30 17.52 -20.07 24.72
N THR A 31 17.36 -18.75 24.76
CA THR A 31 18.40 -17.78 24.43
C THR A 31 18.81 -17.62 22.96
N ARG A 32 18.13 -16.72 22.25
CA ARG A 32 18.81 -15.65 21.49
C ARG A 32 17.85 -14.48 21.26
N ARG A 33 17.73 -13.62 22.27
CA ARG A 33 17.26 -12.25 22.09
C ARG A 33 18.37 -11.53 21.34
N SER A 34 18.32 -11.58 20.01
CA SER A 34 19.12 -10.69 19.17
C SER A 34 18.68 -9.27 19.49
N GLU A 35 19.53 -8.55 20.21
CA GLU A 35 19.50 -7.08 20.27
C GLU A 35 19.57 -6.59 18.83
N GLN A 36 18.41 -6.26 18.26
CA GLN A 36 18.37 -5.49 17.03
C GLN A 36 18.94 -4.12 17.39
N THR A 37 20.19 -3.89 17.02
CA THR A 37 20.73 -2.55 16.81
C THR A 37 19.74 -1.81 15.90
N THR A 38 18.90 -0.98 16.51
CA THR A 38 17.89 -0.18 15.84
C THR A 38 18.60 0.89 15.02
N SER A 39 19.00 0.53 13.80
CA SER A 39 19.33 1.53 12.79
C SER A 39 18.12 2.46 12.65
N PRO A 40 18.28 3.79 12.79
CA PRO A 40 17.17 4.72 12.73
C PRO A 40 16.48 4.57 11.38
N ALA A 41 15.16 4.38 11.41
CA ALA A 41 14.38 4.22 10.19
C ALA A 41 14.62 5.41 9.24
N PRO A 42 14.81 5.16 7.93
CA PRO A 42 15.29 6.16 6.99
C PRO A 42 14.38 7.40 6.96
N ASP A 43 15.00 8.56 6.73
CA ASP A 43 14.30 9.83 6.60
C ASP A 43 13.30 9.75 5.43
N PRO A 44 12.01 10.09 5.62
CA PRO A 44 11.01 10.09 4.54
C PRO A 44 11.39 10.96 3.32
N ARG A 45 12.31 11.93 3.46
CA ARG A 45 12.84 12.72 2.33
C ARG A 45 13.80 11.95 1.43
N MET A 46 14.37 10.86 1.92
CA MET A 46 15.25 9.99 1.13
C MET A 46 14.49 8.95 0.31
N LEU A 47 13.17 8.83 0.52
CA LEU A 47 12.32 7.92 -0.23
C LEU A 47 11.99 8.51 -1.61
N LEU A 48 12.02 7.66 -2.64
CA LEU A 48 11.63 8.08 -3.98
C LEU A 48 10.16 8.54 -4.01
N PRO A 49 9.79 9.50 -4.89
CA PRO A 49 8.40 9.92 -5.05
C PRO A 49 7.47 8.73 -5.33
N GLY A 50 6.44 8.58 -4.52
CA GLY A 50 5.49 7.46 -4.61
C GLY A 50 5.91 6.20 -3.85
N GLN A 51 7.11 6.14 -3.28
CA GLN A 51 7.53 5.08 -2.38
C GLN A 51 6.95 5.31 -0.97
N LEU A 52 6.67 4.21 -0.27
CA LEU A 52 6.26 4.21 1.12
C LEU A 52 7.03 3.13 1.88
N LEU A 53 7.36 3.42 3.14
CA LEU A 53 7.99 2.47 4.05
C LEU A 53 6.94 1.87 4.98
N ILE A 54 6.86 0.53 4.99
CA ILE A 54 5.99 -0.22 5.90
C ILE A 54 6.86 -0.91 6.94
N GLY A 55 6.61 -0.65 8.21
CA GLY A 55 7.31 -1.32 9.30
C GLY A 55 6.75 -2.70 9.66
N ALA A 56 7.41 -3.34 10.62
CA ALA A 56 6.90 -4.54 11.27
C ALA A 56 5.53 -4.26 11.94
N PRO A 57 4.64 -5.26 12.03
CA PRO A 57 3.37 -5.09 12.73
C PRO A 57 3.61 -4.77 14.21
N HIS A 58 2.80 -3.87 14.76
CA HIS A 58 2.83 -3.56 16.19
C HIS A 58 2.35 -4.77 17.02
N ALA A 59 3.03 -5.09 18.13
CA ALA A 59 2.79 -6.31 18.91
C ALA A 59 1.35 -6.48 19.41
N VAL A 60 0.72 -5.39 19.86
CA VAL A 60 -0.66 -5.42 20.39
C VAL A 60 -1.70 -5.06 19.32
N SER A 61 -1.58 -3.88 18.69
CA SER A 61 -2.58 -3.44 17.71
C SER A 61 -2.54 -4.17 16.36
N ASN A 62 -1.48 -4.92 16.03
CA ASN A 62 -1.22 -5.56 14.72
C ASN A 62 -1.20 -4.62 13.49
N ILE A 63 -1.29 -3.30 13.71
CA ILE A 63 -1.22 -2.30 12.63
C ILE A 63 0.25 -2.06 12.27
N ARG A 64 0.52 -1.93 10.97
CA ARG A 64 1.86 -1.63 10.46
C ARG A 64 2.05 -0.11 10.40
N PRO A 65 3.12 0.43 11.02
CA PRO A 65 3.41 1.85 10.90
C PRO A 65 3.82 2.17 9.46
N LEU A 66 3.29 3.26 8.92
CA LEU A 66 3.56 3.73 7.57
C LEU A 66 4.30 5.06 7.58
N ARG A 67 5.34 5.16 6.76
CA ARG A 67 5.99 6.45 6.44
C ARG A 67 5.87 6.72 4.94
N LEU A 68 5.32 7.87 4.62
CA LEU A 68 5.12 8.33 3.24
C LEU A 68 6.33 9.18 2.82
N SER A 69 6.78 9.03 1.57
CA SER A 69 7.79 9.90 0.97
C SER A 69 7.36 11.37 1.01
N ILE A 70 8.30 12.26 1.28
CA ILE A 70 8.12 13.71 1.21
C ILE A 70 8.92 14.23 0.02
N PRO A 71 8.27 14.67 -1.08
CA PRO A 71 8.97 15.23 -2.22
C PRO A 71 9.59 16.60 -1.87
N PHE A 72 10.64 16.98 -2.59
CA PHE A 72 11.32 18.27 -2.38
C PHE A 72 10.43 19.48 -2.75
N ASP A 73 9.63 19.34 -3.81
CA ASP A 73 8.67 20.34 -4.30
C ASP A 73 7.23 20.06 -3.82
N GLU A 74 7.04 19.62 -2.56
CA GLU A 74 5.71 19.28 -2.01
C GLU A 74 4.76 20.49 -2.06
N THR A 75 3.60 20.32 -2.71
CA THR A 75 2.56 21.37 -2.67
C THR A 75 1.83 21.38 -1.33
N PRO A 76 1.20 22.49 -0.94
CA PRO A 76 0.34 22.51 0.24
C PRO A 76 -0.77 21.45 0.20
N ALA A 77 -1.29 21.11 -0.99
CA ALA A 77 -2.33 20.10 -1.14
C ALA A 77 -1.78 18.68 -0.94
N GLU A 78 -0.61 18.38 -1.51
CA GLU A 78 0.10 17.11 -1.31
C GLU A 78 0.45 16.90 0.16
N ARG A 79 0.98 17.95 0.81
CA ARG A 79 1.28 17.95 2.25
C ARG A 79 0.05 17.64 3.08
N THR A 80 -1.05 18.36 2.84
CA THR A 80 -2.32 18.16 3.56
C THR A 80 -2.83 16.73 3.39
N TYR A 81 -2.80 16.20 2.16
CA TYR A 81 -3.23 14.84 1.89
C TYR A 81 -2.34 13.79 2.58
N ARG A 82 -1.02 13.98 2.55
CA ARG A 82 -0.06 13.11 3.24
C ARG A 82 -0.28 13.10 4.75
N GLU A 83 -0.42 14.28 5.36
CA GLU A 83 -0.66 14.44 6.79
C GLU A 83 -1.98 13.79 7.22
N GLN A 84 -3.06 13.95 6.43
CA GLN A 84 -4.33 13.29 6.69
C GLN A 84 -4.21 11.76 6.66
N ARG A 85 -3.46 11.19 5.71
CA ARG A 85 -3.22 9.74 5.64
C ARG A 85 -2.42 9.23 6.83
N GLN A 86 -1.39 9.98 7.26
CA GLN A 86 -0.60 9.64 8.45
C GLN A 86 -1.44 9.72 9.72
N ALA A 87 -2.25 10.77 9.87
CA ALA A 87 -3.17 10.92 10.99
C ALA A 87 -4.21 9.80 11.03
N ALA A 88 -4.76 9.41 9.88
CA ALA A 88 -5.72 8.30 9.78
C ALA A 88 -5.09 6.99 10.28
N ALA A 89 -3.88 6.66 9.79
CA ALA A 89 -3.17 5.46 10.21
C ALA A 89 -2.82 5.46 11.70
N HIS A 90 -2.43 6.61 12.25
CA HIS A 90 -2.17 6.76 13.68
C HIS A 90 -3.43 6.52 14.51
N GLN A 91 -4.56 7.12 14.13
CA GLN A 91 -5.84 6.93 14.80
C GLN A 91 -6.32 5.47 14.75
N ASP A 92 -6.12 4.79 13.61
CA ASP A 92 -6.44 3.37 13.49
C ASP A 92 -5.56 2.53 14.43
N HIS A 93 -4.27 2.84 14.52
CA HIS A 93 -3.37 2.21 15.49
C HIS A 93 -3.84 2.42 16.93
N VAL A 94 -4.17 3.66 17.34
CA VAL A 94 -4.64 3.98 18.69
C VAL A 94 -5.94 3.22 19.02
N PHE A 95 -6.89 3.18 18.09
CA PHE A 95 -8.15 2.45 18.28
C PHE A 95 -7.90 0.95 18.50
N TRP A 96 -7.13 0.32 17.61
CA TRP A 96 -6.85 -1.12 17.70
C TRP A 96 -5.96 -1.47 18.89
N LEU A 97 -5.05 -0.59 19.29
CA LEU A 97 -4.26 -0.76 20.51
C LEU A 97 -5.18 -0.83 21.74
N ALA A 98 -6.08 0.14 21.89
CA ALA A 98 -7.01 0.18 23.01
C ALA A 98 -7.99 -1.00 22.99
N ASN A 99 -8.56 -1.31 21.82
CA ASN A 99 -9.48 -2.44 21.66
C ASN A 99 -8.82 -3.78 22.02
N ASN A 100 -7.63 -4.05 21.48
CA ASN A 100 -6.97 -5.34 21.71
C ASN A 100 -6.50 -5.47 23.16
N THR A 101 -6.04 -4.37 23.77
CA THR A 101 -5.67 -4.36 25.19
C THR A 101 -6.87 -4.71 26.07
N GLN A 102 -8.03 -4.11 25.83
CA GLN A 102 -9.24 -4.40 26.59
C GLN A 102 -9.75 -5.82 26.34
N PHE A 103 -9.66 -6.30 25.09
CA PHE A 103 -10.01 -7.67 24.74
C PHE A 103 -9.13 -8.69 25.48
N GLU A 104 -7.81 -8.50 25.49
CA GLU A 104 -6.87 -9.39 26.18
C GLU A 104 -7.11 -9.40 27.70
N GLN A 105 -7.31 -8.23 28.30
CA GLN A 105 -7.62 -8.10 29.73
C GLN A 105 -8.93 -8.80 30.10
N GLY A 106 -10.00 -8.56 29.33
CA GLY A 106 -11.30 -9.18 29.56
C GLY A 106 -11.25 -10.69 29.36
N LYS A 107 -10.52 -11.17 28.36
CA LYS A 107 -10.33 -12.61 28.11
C LYS A 107 -9.62 -13.28 29.28
N GLN A 108 -8.53 -12.69 29.77
CA GLN A 108 -7.79 -13.22 30.92
C GLN A 108 -8.65 -13.24 32.19
N ALA A 109 -9.43 -12.19 32.45
CA ALA A 109 -10.34 -12.15 33.59
C ALA A 109 -11.43 -13.24 33.49
N PHE A 110 -12.00 -13.46 32.29
CA PHE A 110 -12.99 -14.50 32.06
C PHE A 110 -12.39 -15.91 32.24
N GLU A 111 -11.19 -16.16 31.70
CA GLU A 111 -10.49 -17.44 31.87
C GLU A 111 -10.23 -17.73 33.36
N GLN A 112 -9.82 -16.74 34.14
CA GLN A 112 -9.62 -16.88 35.60
C GLN A 112 -10.93 -17.16 36.34
N GLN A 113 -12.02 -16.49 35.95
CA GLN A 113 -13.34 -16.70 36.53
C GLN A 113 -13.83 -18.13 36.29
N VAL A 114 -13.78 -18.61 35.04
CA VAL A 114 -14.17 -19.97 34.68
C VAL A 114 -13.27 -20.98 35.40
N ARG A 115 -11.96 -20.70 35.47
CA ARG A 115 -11.02 -21.58 36.15
C ARG A 115 -11.29 -21.74 37.64
N THR A 116 -11.72 -20.67 38.29
CA THR A 116 -12.10 -20.70 39.72
C THR A 116 -13.40 -21.46 39.95
N GLN A 117 -14.36 -21.41 39.01
CA GLN A 117 -15.68 -22.02 39.17
C GLN A 117 -15.74 -23.49 38.72
N ARG A 118 -15.11 -23.81 37.59
CA ARG A 118 -15.25 -25.10 36.87
C ARG A 118 -13.91 -25.77 36.54
N GLY A 119 -12.77 -25.15 36.86
CA GLY A 119 -11.45 -25.73 36.63
C GLY A 119 -10.84 -25.32 35.29
N GLU A 120 -11.13 -26.01 34.19
CA GLU A 120 -10.55 -25.67 32.89
C GLU A 120 -11.49 -24.79 32.05
N CYS A 121 -10.93 -23.79 31.37
CA CYS A 121 -11.69 -22.97 30.44
C CYS A 121 -11.77 -23.68 29.09
N THR A 122 -12.98 -24.09 28.70
CA THR A 122 -13.19 -24.77 27.42
C THR A 122 -13.37 -23.76 26.28
N LEU A 123 -13.23 -24.24 25.04
CA LEU A 123 -13.49 -23.42 23.85
C LEU A 123 -14.95 -22.92 23.78
N ASP A 124 -15.89 -23.68 24.34
CA ASP A 124 -17.31 -23.28 24.38
C ASP A 124 -17.52 -22.10 25.33
N ASP A 125 -16.88 -22.13 26.50
CA ASP A 125 -16.91 -21.00 27.44
C ASP A 125 -16.32 -19.73 26.81
N LEU A 126 -15.17 -19.86 26.12
CA LEU A 126 -14.57 -18.74 25.40
C LEU A 126 -15.50 -18.19 24.31
N SER A 127 -16.29 -19.04 23.65
CA SER A 127 -17.24 -18.60 22.63
C SER A 127 -18.32 -17.66 23.21
N VAL A 128 -18.76 -17.91 24.44
CA VAL A 128 -19.69 -17.05 25.17
C VAL A 128 -19.05 -15.69 25.45
N TYR A 129 -17.80 -15.68 25.92
CA TYR A 129 -17.05 -14.44 26.11
C TYR A 129 -16.88 -13.66 24.80
N TYR A 130 -16.51 -14.33 23.71
CA TYR A 130 -16.35 -13.69 22.40
C TYR A 130 -17.64 -13.02 21.92
N ARG A 131 -18.78 -13.70 22.09
CA ARG A 131 -20.08 -13.14 21.72
C ARG A 131 -20.40 -11.90 22.56
N ARG A 132 -20.25 -12.02 23.89
CA ARG A 132 -20.49 -10.92 24.82
C ARG A 132 -19.62 -9.70 24.52
N TYR A 133 -18.32 -9.91 24.29
CA TYR A 133 -17.40 -8.82 23.94
C TYR A 133 -17.82 -8.14 22.63
N GLN A 134 -18.25 -8.89 21.62
CA GLN A 134 -18.73 -8.33 20.35
C GLN A 134 -20.00 -7.49 20.53
N GLU A 135 -20.92 -7.94 21.37
CA GLU A 135 -22.15 -7.20 21.69
C GLU A 135 -21.83 -5.90 22.45
N GLU A 136 -20.96 -5.96 23.48
CA GLU A 136 -20.55 -4.80 24.29
C GLU A 136 -19.69 -3.79 23.50
N SER A 137 -18.89 -4.25 22.54
CA SER A 137 -18.02 -3.39 21.71
C SER A 137 -18.70 -2.88 20.44
N PHE A 138 -19.92 -3.35 20.14
CA PHE A 138 -20.60 -3.06 18.88
C PHE A 138 -20.73 -1.55 18.61
N GLU A 139 -21.25 -0.79 19.57
CA GLU A 139 -21.44 0.66 19.42
C GLU A 139 -20.12 1.40 19.18
N ARG A 140 -19.06 0.98 19.87
CA ARG A 140 -17.70 1.54 19.70
C ARG A 140 -17.16 1.27 18.30
N HIS A 141 -17.38 0.07 17.76
CA HIS A 141 -16.99 -0.28 16.40
C HIS A 141 -17.82 0.47 15.35
N VAL A 142 -19.11 0.69 15.59
CA VAL A 142 -19.97 1.50 14.71
C VAL A 142 -19.47 2.94 14.65
N GLU A 143 -19.20 3.56 15.80
CA GLU A 143 -18.70 4.94 15.84
C GLU A 143 -17.29 5.05 15.24
N TYR A 144 -16.41 4.08 15.49
CA TYR A 144 -15.12 3.99 14.82
C TYR A 144 -15.28 3.93 13.30
N ASN A 145 -16.12 3.03 12.78
CA ASN A 145 -16.34 2.90 11.33
C ASN A 145 -16.92 4.19 10.75
N ARG A 146 -17.83 4.85 11.45
CA ARG A 146 -18.36 6.16 11.04
C ARG A 146 -17.27 7.21 10.92
N GLN A 147 -16.32 7.24 11.87
CA GLN A 147 -15.17 8.15 11.82
C GLN A 147 -14.19 7.79 10.71
N VAL A 148 -13.94 6.50 10.45
CA VAL A 148 -13.15 6.04 9.30
C VAL A 148 -13.77 6.54 8.00
N TRP A 149 -15.07 6.34 7.79
CA TRP A 149 -15.78 6.80 6.60
C TRP A 149 -15.73 8.33 6.45
N ARG A 150 -15.98 9.07 7.54
CA ARG A 150 -15.90 10.53 7.53
C ARG A 150 -14.51 11.03 7.12
N ARG A 151 -13.44 10.45 7.67
CA ARG A 151 -12.05 10.79 7.33
C ARG A 151 -11.72 10.43 5.89
N ASN A 152 -12.12 9.24 5.44
CA ASN A 152 -11.89 8.79 4.06
C ASN A 152 -12.58 9.69 3.04
N LEU A 153 -13.82 10.11 3.30
CA LEU A 153 -14.54 11.05 2.45
C LEU A 153 -13.88 12.44 2.46
N ALA A 154 -13.45 12.93 3.64
CA ALA A 154 -12.74 14.20 3.75
C ALA A 154 -11.38 14.20 2.99
N MET A 155 -10.73 13.05 2.88
CA MET A 155 -9.46 12.89 2.15
C MET A 155 -9.62 12.90 0.62
N VAL A 156 -10.82 12.67 0.07
CA VAL A 156 -11.03 12.60 -1.39
C VAL A 156 -10.69 13.93 -2.05
N TRP A 157 -11.22 15.04 -1.53
CA TRP A 157 -10.98 16.37 -2.11
C TRP A 157 -9.49 16.79 -2.14
N PRO A 158 -8.74 16.75 -1.02
CA PRO A 158 -7.32 17.09 -1.05
C PRO A 158 -6.51 16.10 -1.90
N GLY A 159 -6.89 14.82 -1.94
CA GLY A 159 -6.27 13.83 -2.83
C GLY A 159 -6.46 14.16 -4.31
N VAL A 160 -7.69 14.50 -4.73
CA VAL A 160 -8.00 14.92 -6.11
C VAL A 160 -7.26 16.22 -6.46
N ARG A 161 -7.25 17.20 -5.55
CA ARG A 161 -6.55 18.47 -5.75
C ARG A 161 -5.04 18.27 -5.88
N ALA A 162 -4.43 17.43 -5.03
CA ALA A 162 -3.01 17.09 -5.12
C ALA A 162 -2.68 16.38 -6.43
N TRP A 163 -3.49 15.38 -6.82
CA TRP A 163 -3.34 14.69 -8.10
C TRP A 163 -3.42 15.64 -9.29
N TRP A 164 -4.40 16.55 -9.29
CA TRP A 164 -4.54 17.56 -10.34
C TRP A 164 -3.29 18.43 -10.43
N GLN A 165 -2.84 19.01 -9.31
CA GLN A 165 -1.63 19.84 -9.28
C GLN A 165 -0.40 19.11 -9.83
N GLU A 166 -0.24 17.84 -9.48
CA GLU A 166 0.86 17.02 -9.99
C GLU A 166 0.77 16.77 -11.50
N VAL A 167 -0.43 16.49 -12.04
CA VAL A 167 -0.65 16.34 -13.48
C VAL A 167 -0.29 17.63 -14.23
N TRP A 168 -0.71 18.79 -13.73
CA TRP A 168 -0.41 20.08 -14.35
C TRP A 168 1.09 20.39 -14.35
N ARG A 169 1.77 20.16 -13.22
CA ARG A 169 3.23 20.33 -13.13
C ARG A 169 3.98 19.37 -14.05
N ARG A 170 3.58 18.09 -14.10
CA ARG A 170 4.15 17.12 -15.05
C ARG A 170 4.02 17.59 -16.50
N ARG A 171 2.85 18.10 -16.89
CA ARG A 171 2.63 18.65 -18.23
C ARG A 171 3.51 19.87 -18.50
N ALA A 172 3.61 20.81 -17.55
CA ALA A 172 4.47 21.99 -17.68
C ALA A 172 5.96 21.62 -17.82
N ARG A 173 6.46 20.71 -16.95
CA ARG A 173 7.84 20.20 -17.02
C ARG A 173 8.15 19.55 -18.38
N ARG A 174 7.22 18.76 -18.92
CA ARG A 174 7.36 18.16 -20.26
C ARG A 174 7.41 19.21 -21.36
N ARG A 175 6.57 20.25 -21.30
CA ARG A 175 6.59 21.35 -22.28
C ARG A 175 7.91 22.11 -22.27
N MET A 176 8.44 22.43 -21.08
CA MET A 176 9.74 23.09 -20.95
C MET A 176 10.90 22.21 -21.43
N ALA A 177 10.89 20.92 -21.10
CA ALA A 177 11.91 19.98 -21.58
C ALA A 177 11.92 19.89 -23.12
N MET A 178 10.75 19.81 -23.76
CA MET A 178 10.63 19.81 -25.22
C MET A 178 11.09 21.15 -25.83
N ALA A 179 10.77 22.28 -25.20
CA ALA A 179 11.24 23.59 -25.65
C ALA A 179 12.76 23.76 -25.51
N GLY A 180 13.35 23.24 -24.42
CA GLY A 180 14.81 23.23 -24.23
C GLY A 180 15.53 22.35 -25.24
N LEU A 181 14.99 21.15 -25.52
CA LEU A 181 15.51 20.27 -26.58
C LEU A 181 15.38 20.90 -27.97
N ALA A 182 14.27 21.60 -28.25
CA ALA A 182 14.08 22.32 -29.51
C ALA A 182 15.05 23.50 -29.66
N GLY A 183 15.32 24.24 -28.57
CA GLY A 183 16.30 25.34 -28.56
C GLY A 183 17.76 24.89 -28.70
N LEU A 184 18.09 23.69 -28.22
CA LEU A 184 19.39 23.04 -28.46
C LEU A 184 19.53 22.57 -29.93
N GLY A 185 18.43 22.16 -30.56
CA GLY A 185 18.41 21.77 -31.97
C GLY A 185 18.55 22.93 -32.97
N THR A 186 18.16 24.16 -32.59
CA THR A 186 18.28 25.34 -33.47
C THR A 186 19.65 26.01 -33.45
N PHE A 187 20.55 25.64 -32.54
CA PHE A 187 21.89 26.23 -32.44
C PHE A 187 22.96 25.52 -33.29
N TYR A 188 22.68 24.32 -33.82
CA TYR A 188 23.60 23.56 -34.70
C TYR A 188 23.28 23.68 -36.21
N GLY A 189 22.62 24.76 -36.63
CA GLY A 189 22.05 24.85 -37.97
C GLY A 189 22.17 26.19 -38.66
N ARG A 190 23.24 26.98 -38.45
CA ARG A 190 23.51 28.16 -39.30
C ARG A 190 24.95 28.67 -39.20
N GLU A 191 25.86 28.16 -40.04
CA GLU A 191 27.00 28.93 -40.57
C GLU A 191 27.76 28.13 -41.65
N GLY A 192 28.13 28.80 -42.76
CA GLY A 192 29.23 28.38 -43.63
C GLY A 192 28.89 27.94 -45.06
N ARG A 193 28.94 28.89 -46.01
CA ARG A 193 28.96 28.68 -47.47
C ARG A 193 30.20 27.89 -47.92
N GLY A 194 30.07 27.18 -49.04
CA GLY A 194 31.20 26.76 -49.86
C GLY A 194 30.75 26.27 -51.23
N ASP A 195 30.76 27.16 -52.22
CA ASP A 195 30.75 26.82 -53.65
C ASP A 195 31.82 25.76 -53.95
N VAL A 196 31.43 24.61 -54.52
CA VAL A 196 32.37 23.75 -55.26
C VAL A 196 31.72 23.27 -56.55
N ARG A 197 32.38 23.66 -57.64
CA ARG A 197 32.10 23.29 -59.03
C ARG A 197 32.13 21.78 -59.24
N ARG A 198 31.31 21.37 -60.21
CA ARG A 198 31.12 20.04 -60.78
C ARG A 198 32.31 19.58 -61.64
N ALA A 199 32.68 18.29 -61.54
CA ALA A 199 33.21 17.34 -62.56
C ALA A 199 34.34 16.42 -61.98
N PRO A 200 34.70 15.27 -62.61
CA PRO A 200 34.05 13.98 -62.43
C PRO A 200 35.00 12.82 -62.06
N GLU A 201 34.39 11.67 -61.73
CA GLU A 201 34.84 10.26 -61.79
C GLU A 201 36.23 9.83 -61.25
N GLY A 202 36.18 8.83 -60.37
CA GLY A 202 37.33 8.07 -59.89
C GLY A 202 36.91 6.99 -58.90
N SER A 203 36.61 5.80 -59.43
CA SER A 203 36.25 4.56 -58.76
C SER A 203 37.38 3.98 -57.90
N VAL A 204 37.10 3.58 -56.65
CA VAL A 204 37.73 2.41 -55.97
C VAL A 204 36.79 1.91 -54.84
N GLU A 205 36.52 0.60 -54.88
CA GLU A 205 35.79 -0.19 -53.88
C GLU A 205 36.53 -0.31 -52.54
N ARG A 206 35.79 -0.33 -51.42
CA ARG A 206 35.75 -1.51 -50.52
C ARG A 206 34.79 -1.35 -49.35
N GLY A 207 33.84 -2.30 -49.28
CA GLY A 207 33.46 -3.04 -48.08
C GLY A 207 32.87 -2.28 -46.89
N ARG A 208 31.66 -2.68 -46.49
CA ARG A 208 31.42 -3.50 -45.29
C ARG A 208 29.96 -3.41 -44.84
N SER A 209 29.31 -4.57 -44.82
CA SER A 209 28.22 -4.97 -43.94
C SER A 209 26.98 -4.07 -43.90
N GLY A 210 25.97 -4.47 -44.69
CA GLY A 210 24.59 -4.23 -44.30
C GLY A 210 24.27 -4.94 -42.98
N ASN A 211 23.48 -4.28 -42.15
CA ASN A 211 22.37 -4.88 -41.40
C ASN A 211 21.54 -3.73 -40.84
N ALA A 212 20.62 -3.29 -41.68
CA ALA A 212 19.46 -2.52 -41.24
C ALA A 212 18.44 -3.48 -40.62
N SER A 213 17.72 -2.94 -39.63
CA SER A 213 16.32 -3.23 -39.34
C SER A 213 15.92 -4.66 -38.96
N ALA A 214 15.68 -4.86 -37.67
CA ALA A 214 14.42 -5.47 -37.22
C ALA A 214 14.16 -5.05 -35.77
N ALA A 215 13.30 -4.04 -35.63
CA ALA A 215 12.62 -3.74 -34.37
C ALA A 215 11.71 -4.93 -34.01
N VAL A 216 11.98 -5.59 -32.89
CA VAL A 216 11.05 -6.55 -32.30
C VAL A 216 10.25 -5.81 -31.24
N ASN A 217 9.08 -5.33 -31.65
CA ASN A 217 7.97 -5.03 -30.75
C ASN A 217 7.44 -6.36 -30.22
N ALA A 218 7.78 -6.72 -28.98
CA ALA A 218 7.13 -7.82 -28.27
C ALA A 218 6.12 -7.24 -27.27
N SER A 219 4.92 -6.95 -27.77
CA SER A 219 3.71 -6.80 -26.95
C SER A 219 3.30 -8.17 -26.43
N THR A 220 3.52 -8.44 -25.14
CA THR A 220 2.98 -9.63 -24.48
C THR A 220 1.50 -9.39 -24.17
N PRO A 221 0.56 -10.25 -24.61
CA PRO A 221 -0.84 -10.07 -24.33
C PRO A 221 -1.19 -10.54 -22.90
N ILE A 222 -2.16 -9.81 -22.37
CA ILE A 222 -2.81 -9.93 -21.07
C ILE A 222 -3.43 -11.33 -20.91
N ALA A 223 -2.79 -12.19 -20.13
CA ALA A 223 -3.30 -13.52 -19.74
C ALA A 223 -3.61 -13.62 -18.23
N ASP A 224 -3.79 -12.48 -17.55
CA ASP A 224 -3.97 -12.43 -16.09
C ASP A 224 -5.41 -12.14 -15.64
N VAL A 225 -6.35 -11.99 -16.58
CA VAL A 225 -7.76 -11.69 -16.26
C VAL A 225 -8.54 -12.98 -15.95
N ASP A 226 -8.17 -14.12 -16.53
CA ASP A 226 -8.93 -15.37 -16.39
C ASP A 226 -8.67 -16.14 -15.09
N ARG A 227 -7.49 -16.00 -14.46
CA ARG A 227 -7.24 -16.62 -13.12
C ARG A 227 -8.14 -16.08 -12.03
N ARG A 228 -8.65 -14.85 -12.18
CA ARG A 228 -9.56 -14.23 -11.20
C ARG A 228 -11.00 -14.74 -11.36
N ALA A 229 -11.39 -15.16 -12.56
CA ALA A 229 -12.72 -15.70 -12.85
C ALA A 229 -12.87 -17.16 -12.37
N GLU A 230 -11.80 -17.97 -12.48
CA GLU A 230 -11.81 -19.35 -11.97
C GLU A 230 -11.90 -19.41 -10.44
N LYS A 231 -11.31 -18.44 -9.74
CA LYS A 231 -11.40 -18.33 -8.28
C LYS A 231 -12.79 -17.91 -7.77
N ILE A 232 -13.69 -17.44 -8.64
CA ILE A 232 -15.06 -17.05 -8.27
C ILE A 232 -16.01 -18.25 -8.36
N LYS A 233 -15.74 -19.21 -9.24
CA LYS A 233 -16.56 -20.43 -9.38
C LYS A 233 -16.32 -21.47 -8.30
N SER A 234 -15.23 -21.39 -7.53
CA SER A 234 -14.95 -22.32 -6.43
C SER A 234 -15.63 -21.97 -5.11
N TYR A 235 -16.46 -20.91 -5.06
CA TYR A 235 -17.10 -20.41 -3.83
C TYR A 235 -18.63 -20.35 -3.90
N TYR A 236 -19.25 -20.84 -4.96
CA TYR A 236 -20.70 -21.04 -5.11
C TYR A 236 -20.98 -22.51 -5.42
#